data_AF-A0A080YXR1-F1
#
_entry.id   AF-A0A080YXR1-F1
#
_cell.length_a   1.000
_cell.length_b   1.000
_cell.length_c   1.000
_cell.angle_alpha   90.00
_cell.angle_beta   90.00
_cell.angle_gamma   90.00
#
_symmetry.space_group_name_H-M   'P 1'
#
loop_
_entity.id
_entity.type
_entity.pdbx_description
1 polymer ?
#
loop_
_entity_poly.entity_id
_entity_poly.type
_entity_poly.pdbx_seq_one_letter_code
_entity_poly.pdbx_strand_id
1 'polypeptide(L)'
;MTPLEGATRRKGQTYNLNDIQNLATPSAYIYRKLGSKFIRLPDLDKKTQTICQPNRRKCGPMREISDSLQSMIKDLVFKNELSQDKYDKLSIDDKKLFKEVLSITHLQYNFSEQLEDPLESLRMEYDKLKGELMLGNDNPSILKQLKVVCVDMYSNKLISDSEFKSIITRLL
;
A
#
# COMPACT_ATOMS: atom_id res chain seq x y z
N MET A 1 26.73 -30.61 6.21
CA MET A 1 26.56 -29.36 5.43
C MET A 1 27.47 -28.30 6.03
N THR A 2 28.51 -27.94 5.30
CA THR A 2 29.43 -26.84 5.63
C THR A 2 28.67 -25.51 5.61
N PRO A 3 28.98 -24.55 6.51
CA PRO A 3 28.42 -23.20 6.44
C PRO A 3 28.75 -22.53 5.10
N LEU A 4 27.82 -21.73 4.57
CA LEU A 4 28.10 -20.89 3.40
C LEU A 4 29.14 -19.84 3.76
N GLU A 5 30.09 -19.62 2.86
CA GLU A 5 31.13 -18.61 3.03
C GLU A 5 30.50 -17.23 3.20
N GLY A 6 30.86 -16.51 4.28
CA GLY A 6 30.30 -15.20 4.61
C GLY A 6 28.95 -15.20 5.38
N ALA A 7 28.31 -16.36 5.60
CA ALA A 7 27.03 -16.43 6.32
C ALA A 7 27.15 -17.15 7.67
N THR A 8 26.68 -16.50 8.74
CA THR A 8 26.75 -17.08 10.09
C THR A 8 25.48 -17.89 10.39
N ARG A 9 25.64 -19.17 10.76
CA ARG A 9 24.52 -20.04 11.15
C ARG A 9 24.71 -20.54 12.58
N ARG A 10 23.72 -20.31 13.45
CA ARG A 10 23.63 -21.02 14.73
C ARG A 10 23.05 -22.42 14.50
N LYS A 11 23.55 -23.42 15.23
CA LYS A 11 23.17 -24.84 15.08
C LYS A 11 21.63 -24.99 15.14
N GLY A 12 21.05 -25.65 14.13
CA GLY A 12 19.60 -25.84 14.02
C GLY A 12 18.79 -24.65 13.49
N GLN A 13 19.38 -23.48 13.27
CA GLN A 13 18.67 -22.30 12.77
C GLN A 13 18.77 -22.12 11.26
N THR A 14 17.86 -21.35 10.68
CA THR A 14 17.94 -20.92 9.29
C THR A 14 18.87 -19.71 9.16
N TYR A 15 19.44 -19.48 7.97
CA TYR A 15 20.31 -18.32 7.74
C TYR A 15 19.51 -17.01 7.84
N ASN A 16 20.13 -15.99 8.43
CA ASN A 16 19.60 -14.63 8.39
C ASN A 16 19.56 -14.15 6.93
N LEU A 17 18.48 -13.49 6.53
CA LEU A 17 18.31 -13.01 5.17
C LEU A 17 19.34 -11.94 4.79
N ASN A 18 19.79 -11.11 5.73
CA ASN A 18 20.83 -10.10 5.48
C ASN A 18 22.14 -10.74 5.01
N ASP A 19 22.49 -11.89 5.60
CA ASP A 19 23.78 -12.56 5.36
C ASP A 19 23.83 -13.26 4.00
N ILE A 20 22.67 -13.44 3.35
CA ILE A 20 22.55 -14.28 2.14
C ILE A 20 22.03 -13.54 0.92
N GLN A 21 21.71 -12.24 0.98
CA GLN A 21 21.08 -11.49 -0.13
C GLN A 21 21.89 -11.51 -1.44
N ASN A 22 23.21 -11.61 -1.35
CA ASN A 22 24.10 -11.63 -2.52
C ASN A 22 24.69 -13.02 -2.79
N LEU A 23 24.23 -14.03 -2.04
CA LEU A 23 24.63 -15.42 -2.25
C LEU A 23 23.62 -16.10 -3.15
N ALA A 24 24.08 -17.02 -4.01
CA ALA A 24 23.22 -17.83 -4.88
C ALA A 24 22.47 -18.93 -4.09
N THR A 25 21.77 -18.54 -3.02
CA THR A 25 20.98 -19.44 -2.17
C THR A 25 19.52 -19.41 -2.59
N PRO A 26 18.77 -20.53 -2.50
CA PRO A 26 17.34 -20.54 -2.77
C PRO A 26 16.55 -19.48 -1.99
N SER A 27 16.93 -19.19 -0.74
CA SER A 27 16.27 -18.16 0.06
C SER A 27 16.53 -16.74 -0.47
N ALA A 28 17.69 -16.45 -1.06
CA ALA A 28 17.96 -15.14 -1.67
C ALA A 28 17.08 -14.88 -2.90
N TYR A 29 16.71 -15.93 -3.64
CA TYR A 29 15.77 -15.83 -4.75
C TYR A 29 14.30 -15.71 -4.30
N ILE A 30 13.98 -16.17 -3.09
CA ILE A 30 12.60 -16.12 -2.53
C ILE A 30 12.33 -14.81 -1.81
N TYR A 31 13.32 -14.28 -1.08
CA TYR A 31 13.17 -13.09 -0.25
C TYR A 31 13.97 -11.92 -0.82
N ARG A 32 13.29 -10.83 -1.09
CA ARG A 32 13.90 -9.57 -1.52
C ARG A 32 13.87 -8.55 -0.40
N LYS A 33 14.99 -7.84 -0.21
CA LYS A 33 15.07 -6.71 0.71
C LYS A 33 14.19 -5.56 0.20
N LEU A 34 13.42 -4.98 1.10
CA LEU A 34 12.65 -3.75 0.90
C LEU A 34 12.86 -2.85 2.11
N GLY A 35 13.60 -1.75 1.93
CA GLY A 35 14.05 -0.90 3.03
C GLY A 35 14.79 -1.69 4.11
N SER A 36 14.25 -1.67 5.34
CA SER A 36 14.78 -2.39 6.50
C SER A 36 14.25 -3.83 6.66
N LYS A 37 13.30 -4.26 5.82
CA LYS A 37 12.59 -5.55 5.94
C LYS A 37 12.74 -6.37 4.65
N PHE A 38 12.03 -7.50 4.59
CA PHE A 38 12.01 -8.41 3.46
C PHE A 38 10.59 -8.72 3.02
N ILE A 39 10.40 -8.89 1.71
CA ILE A 39 9.18 -9.41 1.11
C ILE A 39 9.46 -10.77 0.50
N ARG A 40 8.50 -11.68 0.62
CA ARG A 40 8.53 -12.99 -0.02
C ARG A 40 7.88 -12.90 -1.41
N LEU A 41 8.67 -13.09 -2.46
CA LEU A 41 8.21 -12.95 -3.85
C LEU A 41 7.05 -13.90 -4.21
N PRO A 42 7.06 -15.19 -3.83
CA PRO A 42 5.93 -16.08 -4.10
C PRO A 42 4.60 -15.64 -3.48
N ASP A 43 4.64 -14.98 -2.33
CA ASP A 43 3.42 -14.48 -1.68
C ASP A 43 2.94 -13.22 -2.41
N LEU A 44 3.88 -12.33 -2.77
CA LEU A 44 3.58 -11.15 -3.60
C LEU A 44 2.97 -11.56 -4.95
N ASP A 45 3.48 -12.61 -5.61
CA ASP A 45 2.94 -13.13 -6.87
C ASP A 45 1.51 -13.66 -6.73
N LYS A 46 1.17 -14.23 -5.58
CA LYS A 46 -0.19 -14.66 -5.20
C LYS A 46 -1.05 -13.53 -4.65
N LYS A 47 -0.67 -12.27 -4.87
CA LYS A 47 -1.38 -11.08 -4.38
C LYS A 47 -1.56 -11.07 -2.86
N THR A 48 -0.62 -11.67 -2.16
CA THR A 48 -0.62 -11.80 -0.71
C THR A 48 0.59 -11.06 -0.18
N GLN A 49 0.36 -9.86 0.37
CA GLN A 49 1.42 -9.09 1.00
C GLN A 49 1.79 -9.76 2.33
N THR A 50 3.08 -10.09 2.45
CA THR A 50 3.69 -10.51 3.72
C THR A 50 5.08 -9.88 3.83
N ILE A 51 5.27 -9.09 4.89
CA ILE A 51 6.55 -8.50 5.25
C ILE A 51 7.18 -9.34 6.36
N CYS A 52 8.50 -9.52 6.32
CA CYS A 52 9.24 -10.21 7.37
C CYS A 52 10.55 -9.52 7.74
N GLN A 53 11.01 -9.81 8.95
CA GLN A 53 12.33 -9.42 9.45
C GLN A 53 13.43 -10.25 8.78
N PRO A 54 14.70 -9.83 8.88
CA PRO A 54 15.84 -10.63 8.40
C PRO A 54 15.90 -12.04 9.01
N ASN A 55 15.40 -12.22 10.24
CA ASN A 55 15.29 -13.52 10.91
C ASN A 55 14.06 -14.35 10.47
N ARG A 56 13.33 -13.92 9.44
CA ARG A 56 12.13 -14.54 8.84
C ARG A 56 10.88 -14.51 9.73
N ARG A 57 10.88 -13.79 10.85
CA ARG A 57 9.65 -13.51 11.61
C ARG A 57 8.76 -12.56 10.83
N LYS A 58 7.47 -12.85 10.75
CA LYS A 58 6.48 -12.00 10.08
C LYS A 58 6.34 -10.65 10.79
N CYS A 59 6.16 -9.60 10.00
CA CYS A 59 5.88 -8.24 10.43
C CYS A 59 4.44 -7.90 10.01
N GLY A 60 3.52 -7.90 10.97
CA GLY A 60 2.11 -7.62 10.71
C GLY A 60 1.33 -8.80 10.13
N PRO A 61 0.03 -8.61 9.89
CA PRO A 61 -0.84 -9.63 9.33
C PRO A 61 -0.56 -9.84 7.83
N MET A 62 -0.88 -11.04 7.35
CA MET A 62 -0.94 -11.32 5.93
C MET A 62 -2.17 -10.64 5.33
N ARG A 63 -2.01 -9.92 4.22
CA ARG A 63 -3.12 -9.20 3.59
C ARG A 63 -3.20 -9.50 2.10
N GLU A 64 -4.43 -9.63 1.60
CA GLU A 64 -4.68 -9.65 0.16
C GLU A 64 -4.54 -8.23 -0.39
N ILE A 65 -3.99 -8.10 -1.58
CA ILE A 65 -3.75 -6.83 -2.25
C ILE A 65 -4.33 -6.85 -3.67
N SER A 66 -4.69 -5.69 -4.20
CA SER A 66 -5.13 -5.57 -5.59
C SER A 66 -3.98 -5.78 -6.59
N ASP A 67 -4.31 -6.03 -7.85
CA ASP A 67 -3.34 -6.10 -8.95
C ASP A 67 -2.54 -4.80 -9.11
N SER A 68 -3.22 -3.66 -8.95
CA SER A 68 -2.61 -2.34 -9.03
C SER A 68 -1.57 -2.14 -7.91
N LEU A 69 -1.93 -2.50 -6.67
CA LEU A 69 -1.03 -2.42 -5.53
C LEU A 69 0.14 -3.42 -5.65
N GLN A 70 -0.12 -4.63 -6.13
CA GLN A 70 0.92 -5.62 -6.39
C GLN A 70 1.96 -5.10 -7.39
N SER A 71 1.51 -4.51 -8.50
CA SER A 71 2.37 -3.90 -9.51
C SER A 71 3.24 -2.81 -8.92
N MET A 72 2.66 -1.92 -8.11
CA MET A 72 3.40 -0.88 -7.39
C MET A 72 4.45 -1.43 -6.42
N ILE A 73 4.11 -2.45 -5.62
CA ILE A 73 5.06 -3.07 -4.70
C ILE A 73 6.19 -3.76 -5.49
N LYS A 74 5.91 -4.38 -6.64
CA LYS A 74 6.94 -4.96 -7.50
C LYS A 74 7.89 -3.89 -8.06
N ASP A 75 7.37 -2.78 -8.58
CA ASP A 75 8.21 -1.68 -9.05
C ASP A 75 9.12 -1.16 -7.92
N LEU A 76 8.57 -1.00 -6.71
CA LEU A 76 9.36 -0.58 -5.56
C LEU A 76 10.43 -1.62 -5.17
N VAL A 77 10.11 -2.92 -5.18
CA VAL A 77 11.04 -3.99 -4.81
C VAL A 77 12.16 -4.18 -5.83
N PHE A 78 11.87 -4.07 -7.13
CA PHE A 78 12.83 -4.37 -8.19
C PHE A 78 13.56 -3.14 -8.75
N LYS A 79 12.89 -2.00 -8.78
CA LYS A 79 13.42 -0.75 -9.36
C LYS A 79 13.72 0.32 -8.31
N ASN A 80 13.19 0.17 -7.09
CA ASN A 80 13.27 1.19 -6.05
C ASN A 80 12.69 2.55 -6.50
N GLU A 81 11.67 2.50 -7.34
CA GLU A 81 10.98 3.65 -7.92
C GLU A 81 9.51 3.66 -7.51
N LEU A 82 8.96 4.87 -7.41
CA LEU A 82 7.55 5.11 -7.12
C LEU A 82 6.94 5.93 -8.26
N SER A 83 5.85 5.43 -8.84
CA SER A 83 5.10 6.12 -9.88
C SER A 83 3.88 6.79 -9.27
N GLN A 84 3.86 8.13 -9.29
CA GLN A 84 2.74 8.92 -8.77
C GLN A 84 1.43 8.61 -9.51
N ASP A 85 1.48 8.53 -10.84
CA ASP A 85 0.30 8.19 -11.66
C ASP A 85 -0.32 6.83 -11.29
N LYS A 86 0.52 5.84 -10.95
CA LYS A 86 0.03 4.55 -10.44
C LYS A 86 -0.56 4.67 -9.05
N TYR A 87 0.09 5.44 -8.17
CA TYR A 87 -0.39 5.68 -6.81
C TYR A 87 -1.75 6.39 -6.81
N ASP A 88 -1.91 7.44 -7.62
CA ASP A 88 -3.13 8.24 -7.68
C ASP A 88 -4.35 7.41 -8.11
N LYS A 89 -4.13 6.42 -8.99
CA LYS A 89 -5.15 5.47 -9.48
C LYS A 89 -5.47 4.33 -8.49
N LEU A 90 -4.74 4.19 -7.39
CA LEU A 90 -5.05 3.20 -6.37
C LEU A 90 -6.34 3.57 -5.62
N SER A 91 -7.07 2.53 -5.19
CA SER A 91 -8.17 2.70 -4.25
C SER A 91 -7.65 3.27 -2.92
N ILE A 92 -8.52 3.93 -2.15
CA ILE A 92 -8.15 4.49 -0.83
C ILE A 92 -7.61 3.40 0.10
N ASP A 93 -8.20 2.20 0.07
CA ASP A 93 -7.74 1.07 0.86
C ASP A 93 -6.33 0.61 0.43
N ASP A 94 -6.08 0.51 -0.88
CA ASP A 94 -4.75 0.17 -1.39
C ASP A 94 -3.71 1.24 -1.05
N LYS A 95 -4.06 2.53 -1.14
CA LYS A 95 -3.17 3.65 -0.75
C LYS A 95 -2.79 3.55 0.72
N LYS A 96 -3.75 3.24 1.60
CA LYS A 96 -3.47 3.01 3.04
C LYS A 96 -2.56 1.82 3.26
N LEU A 97 -2.86 0.68 2.62
CA LEU A 97 -2.02 -0.51 2.70
C LEU A 97 -0.59 -0.23 2.21
N PHE A 98 -0.46 0.53 1.14
CA PHE A 98 0.85 0.93 0.63
C PHE A 98 1.60 1.82 1.61
N LYS A 99 0.95 2.83 2.21
CA LYS A 99 1.54 3.67 3.27
C LYS A 99 1.97 2.84 4.49
N GLU A 100 1.19 1.82 4.87
CA GLU A 100 1.56 0.86 5.92
C GLU A 100 2.80 0.04 5.52
N VAL A 101 2.89 -0.45 4.27
CA VAL A 101 4.08 -1.15 3.75
C VAL A 101 5.32 -0.27 3.88
N LEU A 102 5.24 0.99 3.44
CA LEU A 102 6.34 1.94 3.54
C LEU A 102 6.73 2.20 4.99
N SER A 103 5.73 2.35 5.87
CA SER A 103 5.95 2.53 7.31
C SER A 103 6.70 1.34 7.94
N ILE A 104 6.22 0.12 7.72
CA ILE A 104 6.85 -1.10 8.28
C ILE A 104 8.27 -1.31 7.72
N THR A 105 8.48 -0.96 6.45
CA THR A 105 9.79 -1.09 5.78
C THR A 105 10.74 0.07 6.07
N HIS A 106 10.27 1.13 6.74
CA HIS A 106 10.98 2.39 6.99
C HIS A 106 11.36 3.16 5.70
N LEU A 107 10.56 2.99 4.65
CA LEU A 107 10.74 3.71 3.39
C LEU A 107 9.91 4.99 3.33
N GLN A 108 9.06 5.29 4.33
CA GLN A 108 8.18 6.46 4.26
C GLN A 108 8.93 7.78 4.10
N TYR A 109 10.14 7.89 4.67
CA TYR A 109 10.96 9.10 4.59
C TYR A 109 11.53 9.35 3.19
N ASN A 110 11.68 8.29 2.39
CA ASN A 110 12.21 8.42 1.03
C ASN A 110 11.17 8.98 0.06
N PHE A 111 9.89 8.94 0.44
CA PHE A 111 8.75 9.28 -0.43
C PHE A 111 7.77 10.24 0.25
N SER A 112 8.15 10.88 1.35
CA SER A 112 7.24 11.73 2.14
C SER A 112 6.73 12.94 1.37
N GLU A 113 7.52 13.47 0.43
CA GLU A 113 7.11 14.59 -0.42
C GLU A 113 6.19 14.18 -1.58
N GLN A 114 6.17 12.88 -1.93
CA GLN A 114 5.40 12.36 -3.06
C GLN A 114 4.05 11.77 -2.61
N LEU A 115 3.94 11.36 -1.35
CA LEU A 115 2.80 10.61 -0.83
C LEU A 115 1.93 11.46 0.09
N GLU A 116 0.99 12.18 -0.51
CA GLU A 116 -0.08 12.86 0.20
C GLU A 116 -0.93 11.86 1.01
N ASP A 117 -1.51 12.32 2.13
CA ASP A 117 -2.33 11.45 2.96
C ASP A 117 -3.62 11.05 2.21
N PRO A 118 -3.89 9.74 2.03
CA PRO A 118 -5.05 9.29 1.26
C PRO A 118 -6.39 9.81 1.80
N LEU A 119 -6.50 10.02 3.12
CA LEU A 119 -7.72 10.53 3.74
C LEU A 119 -7.85 12.04 3.58
N GLU A 120 -6.72 12.77 3.56
CA GLU A 120 -6.70 14.20 3.34
C GLU A 120 -7.06 14.52 1.88
N SER A 121 -6.44 13.86 0.92
CA SER A 121 -6.78 14.00 -0.50
C SER A 121 -8.26 13.65 -0.75
N LEU A 122 -8.79 12.58 -0.12
CA LEU A 122 -10.20 12.20 -0.23
C LEU A 122 -11.13 13.28 0.35
N ARG A 123 -10.78 13.89 1.49
CA ARG A 123 -11.55 15.01 2.07
C ARG A 123 -11.55 16.22 1.15
N MET A 124 -10.40 16.60 0.61
CA MET A 124 -10.29 17.72 -0.31
C MET A 124 -11.12 17.51 -1.58
N GLU A 125 -11.07 16.30 -2.14
CA GLU A 125 -11.88 15.94 -3.31
C GLU A 125 -13.39 16.00 -2.99
N TYR A 126 -13.78 15.46 -1.84
CA TYR A 126 -15.16 15.53 -1.37
C TYR A 126 -15.64 16.97 -1.18
N ASP A 127 -14.86 17.81 -0.49
CA ASP A 127 -15.23 19.20 -0.21
C ASP A 127 -15.36 20.01 -1.50
N LYS A 128 -14.46 19.77 -2.47
CA LYS A 128 -14.53 20.37 -3.81
C LYS A 128 -15.83 19.97 -4.52
N LEU A 129 -16.11 18.67 -4.64
CA LEU A 129 -17.29 18.17 -5.36
C LEU A 129 -18.60 18.56 -4.67
N LYS A 130 -18.62 18.57 -3.33
CA LYS A 130 -19.75 19.06 -2.54
C LYS A 130 -19.97 20.56 -2.76
N GLY A 131 -18.89 21.34 -2.82
CA GLY A 131 -18.96 22.77 -3.15
C GLY A 131 -19.59 23.03 -4.52
N GLU A 132 -19.15 22.30 -5.55
CA GLU A 132 -19.72 22.36 -6.90
C GLU A 132 -21.23 22.04 -6.90
N LEU A 133 -21.64 20.99 -6.19
CA LEU A 133 -23.07 20.66 -6.03
C LEU A 133 -23.85 21.78 -5.32
N MET A 134 -23.28 22.39 -4.27
CA MET A 134 -23.93 23.49 -3.53
C MET A 134 -24.07 24.77 -4.36
N LEU A 135 -23.19 24.95 -5.36
CA LEU A 135 -23.28 26.03 -6.34
C LEU A 135 -24.30 25.75 -7.46
N GLY A 136 -24.95 24.58 -7.45
CA GLY A 136 -25.95 24.18 -8.46
C GLY A 136 -25.35 23.60 -9.73
N ASN A 137 -24.13 23.05 -9.67
CA ASN A 137 -23.51 22.39 -10.81
C ASN A 137 -24.01 20.94 -10.95
N ASP A 138 -25.00 20.75 -11.84
CA ASP A 138 -25.64 19.45 -12.08
C ASP A 138 -24.94 18.61 -13.17
N ASN A 139 -23.65 18.83 -13.40
CA ASN A 139 -22.91 18.04 -14.39
C ASN A 139 -22.94 16.54 -14.00
N PRO A 140 -23.46 15.65 -14.87
CA PRO A 140 -23.58 14.22 -14.56
C PRO A 140 -22.26 13.53 -14.18
N SER A 141 -21.12 14.04 -14.67
CA SER A 141 -19.80 13.52 -14.30
C SER A 141 -19.44 13.84 -12.85
N ILE A 142 -19.74 15.07 -12.40
CA ILE A 142 -19.48 15.53 -11.03
C ILE A 142 -20.38 14.76 -10.06
N LEU A 143 -21.65 14.59 -10.40
CA LEU A 143 -22.59 13.82 -9.58
C LEU A 143 -22.16 12.35 -9.41
N LYS A 144 -21.68 11.73 -10.50
CA LYS A 144 -21.12 10.36 -10.44
C LYS A 144 -19.88 10.28 -9.57
N GLN A 145 -18.94 11.21 -9.73
CA GLN A 145 -17.72 11.26 -8.92
C GLN A 145 -18.05 11.50 -7.44
N LEU A 146 -18.93 12.47 -7.14
CA LEU A 146 -19.36 12.77 -5.79
C LEU A 146 -20.03 11.56 -5.13
N LYS A 147 -20.82 10.77 -5.88
CA LYS A 147 -21.41 9.55 -5.36
C LYS A 147 -20.36 8.53 -4.92
N VAL A 148 -19.32 8.32 -5.73
CA VAL A 148 -18.20 7.40 -5.39
C VAL A 148 -17.45 7.91 -4.17
N VAL A 149 -17.02 9.18 -4.21
CA VAL A 149 -16.27 9.81 -3.11
C VAL A 149 -17.08 9.85 -1.81
N CYS A 150 -18.39 10.06 -1.88
CA CYS A 150 -19.27 10.06 -0.69
C CYS A 150 -19.35 8.67 -0.03
N VAL A 151 -19.41 7.59 -0.83
CA VAL A 151 -19.35 6.21 -0.33
C VAL A 151 -18.00 5.93 0.33
N ASP A 152 -16.90 6.40 -0.27
CA ASP A 152 -15.57 6.25 0.30
C ASP A 152 -15.43 7.04 1.61
N MET A 153 -15.93 8.28 1.66
CA MET A 153 -15.93 9.11 2.88
C MET A 153 -16.69 8.44 4.02
N TYR A 154 -17.85 7.83 3.73
CA TYR A 154 -18.64 7.11 4.71
C TYR A 154 -17.96 5.82 5.19
N SER A 155 -17.44 5.01 4.26
CA SER A 155 -16.70 3.78 4.57
C SER A 155 -15.48 4.05 5.45
N ASN A 156 -14.86 5.22 5.26
CA ASN A 156 -13.72 5.69 6.04
C ASN A 156 -14.08 6.45 7.31
N LYS A 157 -15.37 6.52 7.68
CA LYS A 157 -15.90 7.22 8.86
C LYS A 157 -15.53 8.71 8.92
N LEU A 158 -15.36 9.33 7.76
CA LEU A 158 -15.00 10.76 7.65
C LEU A 158 -16.23 11.66 7.69
N ILE A 159 -17.41 11.13 7.36
CA ILE A 159 -18.70 11.81 7.42
C ILE A 159 -19.70 10.98 8.25
N SER A 160 -20.70 11.64 8.81
CA SER A 160 -21.76 10.99 9.59
C SER A 160 -22.81 10.31 8.68
N ASP A 161 -23.58 9.41 9.26
CA ASP A 161 -24.72 8.76 8.57
C ASP A 161 -25.78 9.77 8.12
N SER A 162 -26.01 10.83 8.90
CA SER A 162 -26.94 11.90 8.53
C SER A 162 -26.42 12.72 7.34
N GLU A 163 -25.13 13.02 7.31
CA GLU A 163 -24.50 13.74 6.20
C GLU A 163 -24.50 12.89 4.93
N PHE A 164 -24.12 11.61 5.03
CA PHE A 164 -24.16 10.67 3.91
C PHE A 164 -25.57 10.58 3.29
N LYS A 165 -26.59 10.37 4.13
CA LYS A 165 -27.99 10.31 3.67
C LYS A 165 -28.42 11.60 2.99
N SER A 166 -28.08 12.77 3.55
CA SER A 166 -28.45 14.07 3.00
C SER A 166 -27.88 14.33 1.61
N ILE A 167 -26.70 13.80 1.30
CA ILE A 167 -26.04 13.99 0.01
C ILE A 167 -26.57 12.97 -0.99
N ILE A 168 -26.66 11.69 -0.59
CA ILE A 168 -27.16 10.64 -1.48
C ILE A 168 -28.59 10.90 -1.92
N THR A 169 -29.48 11.40 -1.04
CA THR A 169 -30.86 11.75 -1.44
C THR A 169 -30.93 12.89 -2.45
N ARG A 170 -29.93 13.77 -2.49
CA ARG A 170 -29.81 14.84 -3.50
C ARG A 170 -29.23 14.37 -4.83
N LEU A 171 -28.59 13.20 -4.84
CA LEU A 171 -27.95 12.60 -6.01
C LEU A 171 -28.82 11.51 -6.68
N LEU A 172 -30.01 11.23 -6.13
CA LEU A 172 -31.03 10.31 -6.65
C LEU A 172 -32.10 11.09 -7.40
#